data_AF-A2E3M5-F1
#
_entry.id   AF-A2E3M5-F1
#
_cell.length_a   1.000
_cell.length_b   1.000
_cell.length_c   1.000
_cell.angle_alpha   90.00
_cell.angle_beta   90.00
_cell.angle_gamma   90.00
#
_symmetry.space_group_name_H-M   'P 1'
#
loop_
_entity.id
_entity.type
_entity.pdbx_description
1 polymer ?
#
loop_
_entity_poly.entity_id
_entity_poly.type
_entity_poly.pdbx_seq_one_letter_code
_entity_poly.pdbx_strand_id
1 'polypeptide(L)'
;MNEKKGFLYIGGKGTANDTHGIQMGGFNGGGSGYYWNSNYYGGGGGGASDIRLERYSYYDRIIVAGGGGGSGIGGDSSSLYYNKGGSGGGIKGGDGVYQSSNPEYAAYGGTQINPGESGGFNNFRIQADFGYGGSNVCYTCGDPGSGGGGGWFGGAASGYYGFGGAGGSGYVLTLNSFKPDGYVPEREYYLSRASMMNDIQYGNGAIKITILNYAGKDNVIKFRGCSSLGFSFSQLVSFITLPCVI
;
A
#
# COMPACT_ATOMS: atom_id res chain seq x y z
N MET A 1 24.57 -20.50 15.89
CA MET A 1 24.10 -19.45 14.95
C MET A 1 22.85 -18.84 15.55
N ASN A 2 22.79 -17.52 15.72
CA ASN A 2 21.55 -16.87 16.14
C ASN A 2 20.57 -16.89 14.96
N GLU A 3 19.39 -17.46 15.19
CA GLU A 3 18.32 -17.47 14.20
C GLU A 3 17.82 -16.04 13.97
N LYS A 4 17.86 -15.58 12.72
CA LYS A 4 17.31 -14.29 12.29
C LYS A 4 15.86 -14.48 11.87
N LYS A 5 14.97 -13.61 12.36
CA LYS A 5 13.52 -13.73 12.11
C LYS A 5 13.13 -12.83 10.95
N GLY A 6 12.37 -13.36 10.00
CA GLY A 6 11.73 -12.59 8.93
C GLY A 6 10.22 -12.69 9.05
N PHE A 7 9.53 -11.57 8.85
CA PHE A 7 8.07 -11.51 8.82
C PHE A 7 7.63 -11.11 7.42
N LEU A 8 6.60 -11.78 6.91
CA LEU A 8 5.96 -11.46 5.64
C LEU A 8 4.53 -11.02 5.91
N TYR A 9 4.22 -9.76 5.60
CA TYR A 9 2.88 -9.21 5.67
C TYR A 9 2.33 -9.10 4.25
N ILE A 10 1.18 -9.73 4.00
CA ILE A 10 0.50 -9.71 2.72
C ILE A 10 -0.73 -8.81 2.84
N GLY A 11 -0.77 -7.76 2.04
CA GLY A 11 -1.87 -6.81 1.98
C GLY A 11 -3.18 -7.48 1.55
N GLY A 12 -4.27 -7.12 2.22
CA GLY A 12 -5.61 -7.60 1.87
C GLY A 12 -6.23 -6.82 0.72
N LYS A 13 -7.22 -7.39 0.04
CA LYS A 13 -8.13 -6.62 -0.81
C LYS A 13 -9.02 -5.70 0.03
N GLY A 14 -9.35 -4.53 -0.47
CA GLY A 14 -10.38 -3.67 0.10
C GLY A 14 -11.80 -4.18 -0.18
N THR A 15 -12.80 -3.59 0.46
CA THR A 15 -14.22 -3.91 0.23
C THR A 15 -14.82 -3.03 -0.86
N ALA A 16 -15.73 -3.59 -1.64
CA ALA A 16 -16.59 -2.84 -2.56
C ALA A 16 -17.92 -3.59 -2.62
N ASN A 17 -18.88 -3.17 -1.81
CA ASN A 17 -20.22 -3.78 -1.72
C ASN A 17 -21.31 -2.71 -1.82
N ASP A 18 -22.55 -3.15 -1.96
CA ASP A 18 -23.72 -2.26 -2.12
C ASP A 18 -24.32 -1.77 -0.80
N THR A 19 -23.56 -1.78 0.29
CA THR A 19 -24.01 -1.28 1.60
C THR A 19 -23.63 0.19 1.74
N HIS A 20 -24.63 1.05 1.98
CA HIS A 20 -24.42 2.46 2.28
C HIS A 20 -23.44 2.65 3.45
N GLY A 21 -22.38 3.41 3.23
CA GLY A 21 -21.36 3.72 4.22
C GLY A 21 -19.92 3.48 3.75
N ILE A 22 -19.01 3.45 4.73
CA ILE A 22 -17.58 3.31 4.50
C ILE A 22 -17.26 1.93 3.91
N GLN A 23 -16.47 1.94 2.84
CA GLN A 23 -15.88 0.76 2.24
C GLN A 23 -14.45 0.61 2.77
N MET A 24 -14.21 -0.40 3.59
CA MET A 24 -12.95 -0.58 4.30
C MET A 24 -11.81 -0.90 3.34
N GLY A 25 -10.66 -0.27 3.56
CA GLY A 25 -9.42 -0.65 2.89
C GLY A 25 -8.91 -2.01 3.36
N GLY A 26 -8.08 -2.62 2.52
CA GLY A 26 -7.49 -3.93 2.81
C GLY A 26 -6.50 -3.92 3.97
N PHE A 27 -6.27 -5.11 4.55
CA PHE A 27 -5.31 -5.30 5.64
C PHE A 27 -3.92 -4.74 5.27
N ASN A 28 -3.24 -4.19 6.29
CA ASN A 28 -1.95 -3.49 6.22
C ASN A 28 -2.01 -2.17 5.44
N GLY A 29 -3.11 -1.43 5.62
CA GLY A 29 -3.19 -0.02 5.24
C GLY A 29 -3.70 0.24 3.83
N GLY A 30 -4.81 -0.38 3.41
CA GLY A 30 -5.56 0.13 2.26
C GLY A 30 -6.36 1.38 2.63
N GLY A 31 -6.48 2.34 1.72
CA GLY A 31 -7.33 3.52 1.94
C GLY A 31 -8.82 3.16 1.91
N SER A 32 -9.63 3.78 2.78
CA SER A 32 -11.09 3.58 2.76
C SER A 32 -11.73 4.31 1.58
N GLY A 33 -12.78 3.72 1.01
CA GLY A 33 -13.71 4.41 0.11
C GLY A 33 -15.06 4.64 0.79
N TYR A 34 -16.06 5.02 0.01
CA TYR A 34 -17.43 5.17 0.50
C TYR A 34 -18.42 4.67 -0.56
N TYR A 35 -19.54 4.10 -0.15
CA TYR A 35 -20.64 3.74 -1.02
C TYR A 35 -21.88 4.50 -0.55
N TRP A 36 -22.50 5.27 -1.44
CA TRP A 36 -23.75 5.96 -1.13
C TRP A 36 -24.95 5.23 -1.74
N ASN A 37 -24.92 5.00 -3.06
CA ASN A 37 -25.87 4.21 -3.83
C ASN A 37 -25.25 3.76 -5.17
N SER A 38 -26.03 3.10 -6.04
CA SER A 38 -25.55 2.58 -7.33
C SER A 38 -25.04 3.64 -8.33
N ASN A 39 -25.38 4.92 -8.13
CA ASN A 39 -24.90 6.03 -8.96
C ASN A 39 -23.69 6.75 -8.33
N TYR A 40 -23.51 6.62 -7.02
CA TYR A 40 -22.46 7.27 -6.23
C TYR A 40 -21.78 6.22 -5.36
N TYR A 41 -20.81 5.51 -5.95
CA TYR A 41 -20.14 4.37 -5.35
C TYR A 41 -18.62 4.48 -5.45
N GLY A 42 -17.96 4.05 -4.40
CA GLY A 42 -16.53 3.88 -4.30
C GLY A 42 -16.20 2.60 -3.53
N GLY A 43 -14.92 2.26 -3.46
CA GLY A 43 -14.42 1.05 -2.83
C GLY A 43 -13.12 1.31 -2.08
N GLY A 44 -12.84 0.45 -1.11
CA GLY A 44 -11.58 0.46 -0.39
C GLY A 44 -10.41 0.03 -1.28
N GLY A 45 -9.28 0.68 -1.10
CA GLY A 45 -8.01 0.33 -1.74
C GLY A 45 -7.42 -0.96 -1.16
N GLY A 46 -6.58 -1.63 -1.95
CA GLY A 46 -5.79 -2.78 -1.48
C GLY A 46 -4.71 -2.35 -0.48
N GLY A 47 -4.41 -3.20 0.50
CA GLY A 47 -3.41 -2.89 1.52
C GLY A 47 -1.97 -3.19 1.09
N ALA A 48 -1.01 -2.66 1.84
CA ALA A 48 0.41 -2.82 1.56
C ALA A 48 0.89 -4.24 1.89
N SER A 49 1.94 -4.68 1.22
CA SER A 49 2.67 -5.90 1.59
C SER A 49 4.09 -5.53 1.94
N ASP A 50 4.68 -6.16 2.96
CA ASP A 50 6.05 -5.86 3.33
C ASP A 50 6.78 -7.04 3.98
N ILE A 51 8.11 -7.00 3.91
CA ILE A 51 9.00 -7.92 4.62
C ILE A 51 9.76 -7.15 5.69
N ARG A 52 9.70 -7.66 6.93
CA ARG A 52 10.38 -7.10 8.11
C ARG A 52 11.40 -8.08 8.66
N LEU A 53 12.48 -7.57 9.23
CA LEU A 53 13.48 -8.37 9.93
C LEU A 53 13.41 -8.14 11.44
N GLU A 54 13.68 -9.17 12.23
CA GLU A 54 13.84 -9.14 13.69
C GLU A 54 12.59 -8.76 14.51
N ARG A 55 11.92 -7.64 14.20
CA ARG A 55 10.81 -7.07 14.98
C ARG A 55 9.60 -6.75 14.11
N TYR A 56 8.43 -6.71 14.77
CA TYR A 56 7.19 -6.23 14.16
C TYR A 56 7.13 -4.69 14.19
N SER A 57 7.92 -4.01 13.35
CA SER A 57 7.91 -2.55 13.25
C SER A 57 8.19 -2.06 11.83
N TYR A 58 7.66 -0.88 11.48
CA TYR A 58 7.89 -0.27 10.17
C TYR A 58 9.35 0.11 9.91
N TYR A 59 10.13 0.32 10.99
CA TYR A 59 11.57 0.61 10.94
C TYR A 59 12.43 -0.62 10.64
N ASP A 60 11.82 -1.79 10.54
CA ASP A 60 12.51 -3.04 10.25
C ASP A 60 12.19 -3.57 8.84
N ARG A 61 11.46 -2.81 8.03
CA ARG A 61 11.05 -3.19 6.67
C ARG A 61 12.21 -3.13 5.70
N ILE A 62 12.41 -4.19 4.91
CA ILE A 62 13.43 -4.26 3.86
C ILE A 62 12.85 -4.25 2.44
N ILE A 63 11.59 -4.64 2.30
CA ILE A 63 10.81 -4.56 1.04
C ILE A 63 9.40 -4.10 1.41
N VAL A 64 8.87 -3.13 0.66
CA VAL A 64 7.49 -2.65 0.77
C VAL A 64 6.89 -2.54 -0.62
N ALA A 65 5.76 -3.20 -0.82
CA ALA A 65 4.80 -2.90 -1.87
C ALA A 65 3.71 -2.02 -1.25
N GLY A 66 3.61 -0.77 -1.70
CA GLY A 66 2.65 0.18 -1.14
C GLY A 66 1.20 -0.24 -1.37
N GLY A 67 0.32 0.16 -0.46
CA GLY A 67 -1.13 0.02 -0.56
C GLY A 67 -1.76 1.12 -1.41
N GLY A 68 -2.90 0.83 -2.00
CA GLY A 68 -3.68 1.78 -2.81
C GLY A 68 -4.58 2.66 -1.96
N GLY A 69 -4.85 3.86 -2.46
CA GLY A 69 -5.88 4.73 -1.89
C GLY A 69 -7.29 4.22 -2.19
N GLY A 70 -8.27 4.61 -1.38
CA GLY A 70 -9.67 4.32 -1.65
C GLY A 70 -10.21 5.17 -2.79
N SER A 71 -11.19 4.64 -3.53
CA SER A 71 -11.89 5.43 -4.55
C SER A 71 -13.00 6.26 -3.91
N GLY A 72 -13.25 7.43 -4.49
CA GLY A 72 -14.32 8.33 -4.05
C GLY A 72 -15.62 8.09 -4.81
N ILE A 73 -16.70 8.77 -4.40
CA ILE A 73 -18.07 8.54 -4.87
C ILE A 73 -18.51 9.40 -6.07
N GLY A 74 -17.66 10.32 -6.56
CA GLY A 74 -17.91 11.03 -7.83
C GLY A 74 -19.10 11.98 -7.81
N GLY A 75 -18.93 13.18 -7.25
CA GLY A 75 -20.00 14.19 -7.16
C GLY A 75 -19.87 15.32 -8.17
N ASP A 76 -20.29 15.13 -9.42
CA ASP A 76 -21.01 16.19 -10.14
C ASP A 76 -22.11 15.61 -11.03
N SER A 77 -23.30 16.18 -10.86
CA SER A 77 -24.53 16.01 -11.62
C SER A 77 -24.39 16.05 -13.16
N SER A 78 -23.24 16.47 -13.69
CA SER A 78 -22.96 16.60 -15.13
C SER A 78 -22.07 15.49 -15.72
N SER A 79 -21.39 14.69 -14.91
CA SER A 79 -20.54 13.58 -15.37
C SER A 79 -20.21 12.60 -14.24
N LEU A 80 -20.54 11.33 -14.45
CA LEU A 80 -20.22 10.17 -13.59
C LEU A 80 -18.70 9.90 -13.56
N TYR A 81 -17.90 10.83 -13.02
CA TYR A 81 -16.48 10.62 -12.84
C TYR A 81 -16.25 9.64 -11.70
N TYR A 82 -15.95 8.39 -12.06
CA TYR A 82 -15.41 7.40 -11.14
C TYR A 82 -14.05 7.89 -10.61
N ASN A 83 -14.04 8.41 -9.37
CA ASN A 83 -12.86 8.98 -8.75
C ASN A 83 -11.95 7.87 -8.21
N LYS A 84 -11.14 7.28 -9.09
CA LYS A 84 -10.18 6.22 -8.74
C LYS A 84 -9.24 6.66 -7.62
N GLY A 85 -9.01 5.76 -6.68
CA GLY A 85 -7.91 5.89 -5.74
C GLY A 85 -6.57 5.70 -6.46
N GLY A 86 -5.52 6.27 -5.89
CA GLY A 86 -4.15 6.16 -6.37
C GLY A 86 -3.57 4.76 -6.17
N SER A 87 -2.74 4.31 -7.11
CA SER A 87 -2.04 3.03 -7.01
C SER A 87 -0.98 3.04 -5.90
N GLY A 88 -0.78 1.90 -5.24
CA GLY A 88 0.32 1.72 -4.31
C GLY A 88 1.62 1.30 -5.01
N GLY A 89 2.76 1.55 -4.38
CA GLY A 89 4.06 1.09 -4.86
C GLY A 89 4.90 2.17 -5.55
N GLY A 90 5.94 1.75 -6.27
CA GLY A 90 6.89 2.61 -6.95
C GLY A 90 7.72 3.52 -6.03
N ILE A 91 8.51 4.41 -6.62
CA ILE A 91 9.24 5.44 -5.86
C ILE A 91 8.29 6.48 -5.25
N LYS A 92 7.13 6.67 -5.89
CA LYS A 92 6.01 7.49 -5.45
C LYS A 92 4.72 6.72 -5.73
N GLY A 93 3.82 6.67 -4.75
CA GLY A 93 2.47 6.15 -4.95
C GLY A 93 1.69 7.00 -5.98
N GLY A 94 0.67 6.42 -6.59
CA GLY A 94 -0.23 7.14 -7.49
C GLY A 94 -1.03 8.21 -6.73
N ASP A 95 -1.22 9.35 -7.36
CA ASP A 95 -2.09 10.41 -6.84
C ASP A 95 -3.56 9.98 -6.97
N GLY A 96 -4.42 10.51 -6.10
CA GLY A 96 -5.86 10.28 -6.18
C GLY A 96 -6.50 11.11 -7.29
N VAL A 97 -7.54 10.59 -7.94
CA VAL A 97 -8.29 11.36 -8.95
C VAL A 97 -9.11 12.45 -8.26
N TYR A 98 -8.96 13.68 -8.74
CA TYR A 98 -9.68 14.87 -8.30
C TYR A 98 -10.07 15.75 -9.50
N GLN A 99 -10.99 16.70 -9.29
CA GLN A 99 -11.36 17.68 -10.30
C GLN A 99 -10.46 18.91 -10.24
N SER A 100 -9.95 19.36 -11.38
CA SER A 100 -9.02 20.50 -11.46
C SER A 100 -9.59 21.83 -10.94
N SER A 101 -10.91 21.98 -10.87
CA SER A 101 -11.58 23.14 -10.27
C SER A 101 -11.56 23.15 -8.74
N ASN A 102 -11.28 22.01 -8.10
CA ASN A 102 -11.22 21.86 -6.64
C ASN A 102 -9.87 21.23 -6.18
N PRO A 103 -8.73 21.83 -6.53
CA PRO A 103 -7.39 21.28 -6.25
C PRO A 103 -7.09 21.16 -4.74
N GLU A 104 -7.78 21.90 -3.89
CA GLU A 104 -7.65 21.87 -2.44
C GLU A 104 -8.05 20.52 -1.80
N TYR A 105 -8.79 19.68 -2.53
CA TYR A 105 -9.14 18.33 -2.12
C TYR A 105 -8.32 17.23 -2.81
N ALA A 106 -7.31 17.61 -3.58
CA ALA A 106 -6.35 16.67 -4.13
C ALA A 106 -5.62 15.88 -3.03
N ALA A 107 -5.24 14.66 -3.36
CA ALA A 107 -4.45 13.77 -2.53
C ALA A 107 -3.24 13.30 -3.35
N TYR A 108 -2.04 13.50 -2.82
CA TYR A 108 -0.80 13.10 -3.47
C TYR A 108 -0.21 11.84 -2.84
N GLY A 109 0.45 11.03 -3.67
CA GLY A 109 1.05 9.78 -3.25
C GLY A 109 2.29 9.99 -2.38
N GLY A 110 2.51 9.08 -1.43
CA GLY A 110 3.73 9.06 -0.62
C GLY A 110 4.96 8.80 -1.47
N THR A 111 6.14 9.22 -1.00
CA THR A 111 7.42 9.07 -1.69
C THR A 111 8.39 8.20 -0.88
N GLN A 112 9.61 7.96 -1.39
CA GLN A 112 10.65 7.28 -0.61
C GLN A 112 11.09 8.02 0.66
N ILE A 113 10.77 9.31 0.80
CA ILE A 113 11.33 10.18 1.85
C ILE A 113 10.28 10.95 2.65
N ASN A 114 9.08 11.15 2.11
CA ASN A 114 8.02 11.96 2.73
C ASN A 114 6.64 11.34 2.51
N PRO A 115 5.71 11.53 3.47
CA PRO A 115 4.30 11.21 3.28
C PRO A 115 3.67 12.01 2.14
N GLY A 116 2.57 11.47 1.62
CA GLY A 116 1.75 12.13 0.63
C GLY A 116 1.09 13.37 1.22
N GLU A 117 1.11 14.46 0.46
CA GLU A 117 0.50 15.73 0.86
C GLU A 117 -0.96 15.81 0.45
N SER A 118 -1.73 16.56 1.23
CA SER A 118 -3.13 16.90 0.93
C SER A 118 -3.18 18.31 0.37
N GLY A 119 -4.15 18.63 -0.48
CA GLY A 119 -4.45 20.01 -0.84
C GLY A 119 -4.87 20.88 0.37
N GLY A 120 -5.10 22.18 0.14
CA GLY A 120 -5.21 23.22 1.18
C GLY A 120 -6.28 23.07 2.28
N PHE A 121 -7.22 22.11 2.21
CA PHE A 121 -8.21 21.85 3.26
C PHE A 121 -7.82 20.67 4.15
N ASN A 122 -7.14 20.93 5.27
CA ASN A 122 -6.65 19.88 6.19
C ASN A 122 -7.61 19.49 7.33
N ASN A 123 -8.68 20.27 7.58
CA ASN A 123 -9.52 20.11 8.78
C ASN A 123 -10.35 18.81 8.81
N PHE A 124 -10.45 18.12 7.67
CA PHE A 124 -11.23 16.89 7.50
C PHE A 124 -10.36 15.66 7.29
N ARG A 125 -9.05 15.76 7.56
CA ARG A 125 -8.07 14.74 7.23
C ARG A 125 -7.12 14.51 8.39
N ILE A 126 -6.77 13.25 8.60
CA ILE A 126 -5.56 12.84 9.31
C ILE A 126 -4.48 12.68 8.24
N GLN A 127 -3.33 13.32 8.46
CA GLN A 127 -2.20 13.27 7.52
C GLN A 127 -1.62 11.86 7.43
N ALA A 128 -1.08 11.54 6.25
CA ALA A 128 -0.30 10.33 6.07
C ALA A 128 1.05 10.45 6.80
N ASP A 129 1.68 9.31 7.07
CA ASP A 129 2.98 9.26 7.74
C ASP A 129 3.79 8.03 7.28
N PHE A 130 4.95 7.82 7.89
CA PHE A 130 5.76 6.63 7.74
C PHE A 130 4.95 5.37 8.08
N GLY A 131 4.74 4.49 7.10
CA GLY A 131 3.99 3.25 7.27
C GLY A 131 2.47 3.35 7.03
N TYR A 132 1.86 4.52 7.22
CA TYR A 132 0.40 4.66 7.28
C TYR A 132 -0.13 5.72 6.30
N GLY A 133 -1.23 5.40 5.61
CA GLY A 133 -1.93 6.34 4.75
C GLY A 133 -2.79 7.33 5.55
N GLY A 134 -3.07 8.48 4.94
CA GLY A 134 -3.97 9.47 5.52
C GLY A 134 -5.41 8.94 5.62
N SER A 135 -6.22 9.54 6.48
CA SER A 135 -7.64 9.15 6.65
C SER A 135 -8.56 10.36 6.58
N ASN A 136 -9.76 10.17 6.02
CA ASN A 136 -10.82 11.16 6.10
C ASN A 136 -11.54 11.06 7.46
N VAL A 137 -11.82 12.19 8.11
CA VAL A 137 -12.51 12.26 9.42
C VAL A 137 -13.80 13.06 9.38
N CYS A 138 -14.29 13.37 8.19
CA CYS A 138 -15.55 14.06 8.03
C CYS A 138 -16.70 13.04 7.99
N TYR A 139 -17.40 12.89 9.11
CA TYR A 139 -18.51 11.92 9.25
C TYR A 139 -19.89 12.54 9.00
N THR A 140 -19.98 13.87 8.88
CA THR A 140 -21.24 14.62 8.68
C THR A 140 -21.37 15.25 7.30
N CYS A 141 -20.36 15.07 6.44
CA CYS A 141 -20.42 15.55 5.06
C CYS A 141 -21.33 14.68 4.19
N GLY A 142 -22.00 15.32 3.24
CA GLY A 142 -22.77 14.61 2.22
C GLY A 142 -21.89 13.72 1.35
N ASP A 143 -20.66 14.17 1.05
CA ASP A 143 -19.71 13.43 0.22
C ASP A 143 -18.37 13.21 0.92
N PRO A 144 -18.25 12.18 1.77
CA PRO A 144 -17.01 11.88 2.47
C PRO A 144 -15.92 11.48 1.47
N GLY A 145 -14.72 12.01 1.69
CA GLY A 145 -13.53 11.64 0.94
C GLY A 145 -13.01 10.25 1.30
N SER A 146 -12.02 9.82 0.55
CA SER A 146 -11.39 8.52 0.64
C SER A 146 -10.05 8.59 1.37
N GLY A 147 -9.72 7.53 2.09
CA GLY A 147 -8.44 7.36 2.75
C GLY A 147 -7.30 7.10 1.76
N GLY A 148 -6.08 7.43 2.16
CA GLY A 148 -4.87 7.09 1.44
C GLY A 148 -4.33 5.70 1.81
N GLY A 149 -3.55 5.11 0.91
CA GLY A 149 -2.89 3.84 1.13
C GLY A 149 -1.60 3.99 1.95
N GLY A 150 -1.32 3.03 2.82
CA GLY A 150 -0.05 2.87 3.50
C GLY A 150 1.06 2.46 2.54
N GLY A 151 2.30 2.51 3.00
CA GLY A 151 3.46 2.26 2.16
C GLY A 151 4.72 2.49 2.96
N TRP A 152 5.86 2.69 2.30
CA TRP A 152 7.04 3.15 3.02
C TRP A 152 6.74 4.48 3.70
N PHE A 153 6.33 5.46 2.90
CA PHE A 153 5.47 6.54 3.35
C PHE A 153 4.09 6.40 2.70
N GLY A 154 3.04 6.67 3.49
CA GLY A 154 1.66 6.58 3.02
C GLY A 154 1.24 7.72 2.09
N GLY A 155 0.22 7.49 1.29
CA GLY A 155 -0.46 8.51 0.48
C GLY A 155 -1.49 9.29 1.28
N ALA A 156 -1.79 10.51 0.83
CA ALA A 156 -2.77 11.37 1.45
C ALA A 156 -4.22 10.87 1.29
N ALA A 157 -5.09 11.27 2.22
CA ALA A 157 -6.53 11.16 2.04
C ALA A 157 -7.08 12.30 1.18
N SER A 158 -8.14 12.02 0.42
CA SER A 158 -8.92 13.09 -0.19
C SER A 158 -9.80 13.76 0.86
N GLY A 159 -10.16 15.01 0.59
CA GLY A 159 -10.87 15.86 1.53
C GLY A 159 -12.37 15.67 1.40
N TYR A 160 -13.05 16.70 0.93
CA TYR A 160 -14.50 16.68 0.69
C TYR A 160 -14.77 16.35 -0.81
N TYR A 161 -16.03 16.14 -1.19
CA TYR A 161 -16.53 15.84 -2.55
C TYR A 161 -16.30 14.43 -3.09
N GLY A 162 -15.94 13.46 -2.24
CA GLY A 162 -15.79 12.08 -2.70
C GLY A 162 -14.76 11.91 -3.81
N PHE A 163 -13.59 12.56 -3.69
CA PHE A 163 -12.43 12.35 -4.56
C PHE A 163 -11.61 11.12 -4.12
N GLY A 164 -10.71 10.63 -4.98
CA GLY A 164 -9.89 9.47 -4.66
C GLY A 164 -8.75 9.80 -3.69
N GLY A 165 -8.46 8.91 -2.74
CA GLY A 165 -7.26 8.99 -1.90
C GLY A 165 -6.03 8.52 -2.67
N ALA A 166 -4.84 8.90 -2.22
CA ALA A 166 -3.60 8.55 -2.90
C ALA A 166 -2.96 7.26 -2.35
N GLY A 167 -2.12 6.59 -3.13
CA GLY A 167 -1.41 5.39 -2.70
C GLY A 167 -0.11 5.69 -1.95
N GLY A 168 0.34 4.74 -1.15
CA GLY A 168 1.65 4.80 -0.49
C GLY A 168 2.77 4.32 -1.40
N SER A 169 4.00 4.76 -1.15
CA SER A 169 5.16 4.35 -1.95
C SER A 169 5.57 2.91 -1.64
N GLY A 170 6.28 2.29 -2.59
CA GLY A 170 7.08 1.10 -2.31
C GLY A 170 8.36 1.45 -1.54
N TYR A 171 9.18 0.45 -1.27
CA TYR A 171 10.56 0.64 -0.78
C TYR A 171 11.34 -0.65 -0.95
N VAL A 172 12.63 -0.52 -1.25
CA VAL A 172 13.58 -1.63 -1.18
C VAL A 172 14.83 -1.11 -0.47
N LEU A 173 15.27 -1.83 0.55
CA LEU A 173 16.49 -1.53 1.26
C LEU A 173 17.69 -1.74 0.33
N THR A 174 18.35 -0.64 -0.02
CA THR A 174 19.57 -0.65 -0.82
C THR A 174 20.61 0.25 -0.15
N LEU A 175 21.83 0.27 -0.70
CA LEU A 175 22.89 1.17 -0.22
C LEU A 175 22.42 2.63 -0.20
N ASN A 176 21.71 3.06 -1.25
CA ASN A 176 21.32 4.45 -1.46
C ASN A 176 19.86 4.75 -1.06
N SER A 177 19.12 3.77 -0.52
CA SER A 177 17.75 4.02 -0.06
C SER A 177 17.75 4.93 1.16
N PHE A 178 16.74 5.79 1.27
CA PHE A 178 16.52 6.59 2.46
C PHE A 178 16.19 5.71 3.67
N LYS A 179 16.70 6.09 4.85
CA LYS A 179 16.53 5.35 6.11
C LYS A 179 16.15 6.38 7.18
N PRO A 180 14.94 6.33 7.76
CA PRO A 180 14.55 7.29 8.79
C PRO A 180 15.34 7.05 10.08
N ASP A 181 15.32 8.03 10.96
CA ASP A 181 15.92 7.90 12.29
C ASP A 181 15.29 6.71 13.04
N GLY A 182 16.14 5.86 13.61
CA GLY A 182 15.71 4.62 14.27
C GLY A 182 15.53 3.42 13.35
N TYR A 183 15.87 3.53 12.05
CA TYR A 183 15.94 2.38 11.15
C TYR A 183 17.02 1.38 11.57
N VAL A 184 16.66 0.10 11.64
CA VAL A 184 17.51 -0.94 12.25
C VAL A 184 18.23 -1.86 11.27
N PRO A 185 17.66 -2.27 10.13
CA PRO A 185 18.35 -3.17 9.21
C PRO A 185 19.69 -2.64 8.71
N GLU A 186 20.74 -3.43 8.92
CA GLU A 186 22.12 -3.09 8.58
C GLU A 186 22.49 -3.46 7.14
N ARG A 187 23.71 -3.09 6.75
CA ARG A 187 24.26 -3.24 5.38
C ARG A 187 24.24 -4.65 4.81
N GLU A 188 24.22 -5.66 5.67
CA GLU A 188 24.18 -7.07 5.28
C GLU A 188 22.87 -7.45 4.57
N TYR A 189 21.82 -6.66 4.78
CA TYR A 189 20.49 -6.87 4.16
C TYR A 189 20.25 -6.01 2.93
N TYR A 190 21.27 -5.29 2.45
CA TYR A 190 21.11 -4.44 1.28
C TYR A 190 20.92 -5.26 0.02
N LEU A 191 19.81 -5.00 -0.66
CA LEU A 191 19.49 -5.60 -1.93
C LEU A 191 20.15 -4.77 -3.05
N SER A 192 20.52 -5.45 -4.13
CA SER A 192 21.07 -4.82 -5.33
C SER A 192 20.15 -5.07 -6.51
N ARG A 193 20.20 -4.17 -7.51
CA ARG A 193 19.40 -4.27 -8.75
C ARG A 193 17.89 -4.35 -8.50
N ALA A 194 17.43 -3.66 -7.46
CA ALA A 194 16.01 -3.56 -7.14
C ALA A 194 15.27 -2.72 -8.19
N SER A 195 14.04 -3.11 -8.49
CA SER A 195 13.09 -2.33 -9.29
C SER A 195 11.76 -2.30 -8.55
N MET A 196 11.08 -1.15 -8.59
CA MET A 196 9.79 -0.92 -7.97
C MET A 196 8.82 -0.42 -9.03
N MET A 197 7.60 -0.93 -9.02
CA MET A 197 6.54 -0.55 -9.96
C MET A 197 5.38 0.07 -9.19
N ASN A 198 4.70 1.04 -9.79
CA ASN A 198 3.43 1.58 -9.35
C ASN A 198 2.42 1.46 -10.50
N ASP A 199 1.50 0.51 -10.41
CA ASP A 199 0.44 0.32 -11.39
C ASP A 199 -0.85 -0.11 -10.67
N ILE A 200 -1.97 -0.12 -11.38
CA ILE A 200 -3.26 -0.56 -10.84
C ILE A 200 -3.24 -2.08 -10.70
N GLN A 201 -3.35 -2.55 -9.46
CA GLN A 201 -3.49 -3.97 -9.14
C GLN A 201 -4.84 -4.26 -8.49
N TYR A 202 -5.52 -5.30 -8.97
CA TYR A 202 -6.80 -5.75 -8.43
C TYR A 202 -6.58 -6.92 -7.46
N GLY A 203 -7.34 -6.95 -6.37
CA GLY A 203 -7.31 -8.04 -5.39
C GLY A 203 -6.37 -7.79 -4.20
N ASN A 204 -5.79 -8.86 -3.66
CA ASN A 204 -4.85 -8.76 -2.54
C ASN A 204 -3.50 -8.18 -2.99
N GLY A 205 -2.77 -7.57 -2.05
CA GLY A 205 -1.43 -7.02 -2.32
C GLY A 205 -0.46 -8.14 -2.71
N ALA A 206 0.33 -7.93 -3.77
CA ALA A 206 1.29 -8.91 -4.24
C ALA A 206 2.73 -8.41 -4.04
N ILE A 207 3.62 -9.29 -3.60
CA ILE A 207 5.06 -9.10 -3.71
C ILE A 207 5.60 -10.21 -4.62
N LYS A 208 6.29 -9.83 -5.69
CA LYS A 208 7.04 -10.76 -6.53
C LYS A 208 8.53 -10.63 -6.23
N ILE A 209 9.11 -11.67 -5.62
CA ILE A 209 10.56 -11.77 -5.39
C ILE A 209 11.11 -12.76 -6.40
N THR A 210 12.13 -12.36 -7.16
CA THR A 210 12.80 -13.24 -8.12
C THR A 210 14.28 -13.33 -7.80
N ILE A 211 14.75 -14.55 -7.52
CA ILE A 211 16.18 -14.82 -7.30
C ILE A 211 16.84 -14.89 -8.68
N LEU A 212 17.74 -13.93 -8.96
CA LEU A 212 18.44 -13.87 -10.26
C LEU A 212 19.76 -14.64 -10.27
N ASN A 213 20.39 -14.83 -9.10
CA ASN A 213 21.60 -15.64 -8.93
C ASN A 213 21.67 -16.15 -7.48
N TYR A 214 22.09 -17.40 -7.28
CA TYR A 214 22.23 -18.03 -5.97
C TYR A 214 23.63 -18.66 -5.87
N ALA A 215 24.48 -18.09 -5.02
CA ALA A 215 25.91 -18.42 -4.96
C ALA A 215 26.31 -19.31 -3.76
N GLY A 216 25.38 -19.87 -2.98
CA GLY A 216 25.70 -20.59 -1.75
C GLY A 216 25.29 -22.06 -1.76
N LYS A 217 26.22 -23.01 -1.66
CA LYS A 217 25.89 -24.44 -1.59
C LYS A 217 25.15 -24.86 -0.30
N ASP A 218 25.16 -24.05 0.77
CA ASP A 218 24.80 -24.54 2.11
C ASP A 218 23.69 -23.76 2.87
N ASN A 219 23.10 -22.71 2.30
CA ASN A 219 22.08 -21.89 3.00
C ASN A 219 20.67 -22.10 2.44
N VAL A 220 20.03 -23.22 2.82
CA VAL A 220 18.61 -23.45 2.52
C VAL A 220 17.76 -22.37 3.18
N ILE A 221 17.21 -21.44 2.38
CA ILE A 221 16.19 -20.50 2.84
C ILE A 221 14.96 -21.33 3.23
N LYS A 222 14.70 -21.45 4.54
CA LYS A 222 13.53 -22.17 5.08
C LYS A 222 12.43 -21.17 5.42
N PHE A 223 11.39 -21.10 4.60
CA PHE A 223 10.16 -20.41 4.97
C PHE A 223 9.37 -21.29 5.94
N ARG A 224 9.25 -20.89 7.21
CA ARG A 224 8.33 -21.51 8.18
C ARG A 224 7.16 -20.57 8.43
N GLY A 225 5.98 -20.93 7.92
CA GLY A 225 4.74 -20.23 8.27
C GLY A 225 4.28 -20.65 9.67
N CYS A 226 3.86 -19.68 10.49
CA CYS A 226 3.16 -19.95 11.75
C CYS A 226 1.69 -19.55 11.55
N SER A 227 0.82 -20.51 11.25
CA SER A 227 -0.63 -20.31 11.30
C SER A 227 -1.30 -21.56 11.81
N SER A 228 -2.27 -21.42 12.72
CA SER A 228 -3.05 -22.52 13.26
C SER A 228 -4.21 -22.98 12.37
N LEU A 229 -4.52 -22.32 11.25
CA LEU A 229 -5.59 -22.73 10.33
C LEU A 229 -5.27 -22.30 8.89
N GLY A 230 -4.94 -23.26 8.03
CA GLY A 230 -5.16 -23.21 6.58
C GLY A 230 -4.43 -22.14 5.76
N PHE A 231 -3.10 -22.21 5.66
CA PHE A 231 -2.43 -21.75 4.43
C PHE A 231 -2.37 -22.91 3.43
N SER A 232 -2.98 -22.74 2.25
CA SER A 232 -2.79 -23.67 1.14
C SER A 232 -1.38 -23.47 0.56
N PHE A 233 -0.58 -24.55 0.55
CA PHE A 233 0.76 -24.58 -0.05
C PHE A 233 0.77 -24.12 -1.52
N SER A 234 -0.36 -24.12 -2.23
CA SER A 234 -0.47 -23.69 -3.63
C SER A 234 -0.07 -22.22 -3.90
N GLN A 235 -0.10 -21.34 -2.89
CA GLN A 235 0.35 -19.95 -3.05
C GLN A 235 1.88 -19.77 -2.98
N LEU A 236 2.62 -20.82 -2.56
CA LEU A 236 4.08 -20.84 -2.49
C LEU A 236 4.75 -21.61 -3.64
N VAL A 237 3.96 -22.33 -4.46
CA VAL A 237 4.49 -23.16 -5.57
C VAL A 237 4.71 -22.30 -6.81
N SER A 238 5.86 -21.63 -6.86
CA SER A 238 6.56 -21.39 -8.14
C SER A 238 8.07 -21.23 -7.99
N PHE A 239 8.64 -21.38 -6.80
CA PHE A 239 10.08 -21.30 -6.58
C PHE A 239 10.62 -22.64 -6.08
N ILE A 240 11.69 -23.12 -6.70
CA ILE A 240 12.33 -24.44 -6.58
C ILE A 240 11.80 -25.46 -7.61
N THR A 241 12.03 -25.19 -8.90
CA THR A 241 12.48 -26.27 -9.79
C THR A 241 13.99 -26.10 -9.94
N LEU A 242 14.77 -26.96 -9.28
CA LEU A 242 16.17 -27.15 -9.62
C LEU A 242 16.23 -27.58 -11.10
N PRO A 243 17.15 -27.05 -11.93
CA PRO A 243 17.48 -27.73 -13.16
C PRO A 243 18.09 -29.08 -12.79
N CYS A 244 17.38 -30.17 -13.10
CA CYS A 244 18.01 -31.47 -13.25
C CYS A 244 18.89 -31.37 -14.50
N VAL A 245 20.20 -31.28 -14.29
CA VAL A 245 21.17 -31.53 -15.37
C VAL A 245 21.27 -33.04 -15.48
N ILE A 246 20.82 -33.61 -16.61
CA ILE A 246 21.30 -34.89 -17.12
C ILE A 246 22.45 -34.57 -18.08
#